data_AF-E4XHQ1-F1
#
_entry.id   AF-E4XHQ1-F1
#
_cell.length_a   1.000
_cell.length_b   1.000
_cell.length_c   1.000
_cell.angle_alpha   90.00
_cell.angle_beta   90.00
_cell.angle_gamma   90.00
#
_symmetry.space_group_name_H-M   'P 1'
#
loop_
_entity.id
_entity.type
_entity.pdbx_description
1 polymer ?
#
loop_
_entity_poly.entity_id
_entity_poly.type
_entity_poly.pdbx_seq_one_letter_code
_entity_poly.pdbx_strand_id
1 'polypeptide(L)'
;MWLLSKNQLVRALPLLLVGVQSQKENPRWKAKSGEIEDTTKFSEVNNAGKMSIERRKGIERFAADDIDHFCDSIETCKNINPPNSPNRNKCDGRVFRENAGEISYSNYNDHAACRWEVHAPEGARIKVKIHSGAGFGIEHQDFCGNDKLSLGYVSDDGSKKLFGRICSSRKNPETPFNGLNAIYSPNYQKIRSSKFREGIVLDTNRLIIHFQSDQTDTGVGFSMEYEMVDLPKEKPIIQVGDDLEADLHGVIEALAPQIADNHEQKLRERLTKLFKRFDSRMEKCNKTQKMHEVILQVSHNDIDKTKELWMSFFRNAFNQCDIPIIK
;
A
#
# COMPACT_ATOMS: atom_id res chain seq x y z
N MET A 1 35.06 16.54 -51.30
CA MET A 1 34.41 17.83 -50.97
C MET A 1 33.63 17.61 -49.67
N TRP A 2 34.18 18.11 -48.56
CA TRP A 2 33.63 18.50 -47.23
C TRP A 2 32.24 17.99 -46.78
N LEU A 3 31.92 17.78 -45.50
CA LEU A 3 32.55 17.51 -44.20
C LEU A 3 31.37 17.49 -43.19
N LEU A 4 31.57 16.79 -42.07
CA LEU A 4 30.79 16.68 -40.82
C LEU A 4 30.07 17.92 -40.25
N SER A 5 29.11 17.68 -39.32
CA SER A 5 28.91 18.36 -38.00
C SER A 5 27.46 18.08 -37.49
N LYS A 6 27.07 17.59 -36.30
CA LYS A 6 27.49 17.70 -34.87
C LYS A 6 27.57 19.13 -34.30
N ASN A 7 26.43 19.66 -33.83
CA ASN A 7 26.28 20.61 -32.69
C ASN A 7 24.76 20.87 -32.48
N GLN A 8 24.19 20.92 -31.26
CA GLN A 8 24.62 21.70 -30.11
C GLN A 8 24.29 21.08 -28.74
N LEU A 9 25.20 21.34 -27.81
CA LEU A 9 25.11 21.21 -26.36
C LEU A 9 25.27 22.62 -25.74
N VAL A 10 24.52 22.91 -24.67
CA VAL A 10 24.81 23.85 -23.55
C VAL A 10 24.65 25.37 -23.72
N ARG A 11 23.81 25.94 -22.81
CA ARG A 11 23.96 27.15 -21.94
C ARG A 11 22.55 27.56 -21.47
N ALA A 12 22.20 27.93 -20.23
CA ALA A 12 22.96 28.30 -19.02
C ALA A 12 22.04 28.31 -17.78
N LEU A 13 22.58 27.96 -16.61
CA LEU A 13 22.39 28.67 -15.31
C LEU A 13 23.64 29.58 -15.13
N PRO A 14 23.71 30.64 -14.26
CA PRO A 14 23.09 30.75 -12.92
C PRO A 14 22.67 32.18 -12.48
N LEU A 15 22.04 32.35 -11.29
CA LEU A 15 22.54 33.21 -10.19
C LEU A 15 21.57 33.33 -8.99
N LEU A 16 22.22 33.48 -7.83
CA LEU A 16 21.74 33.55 -6.44
C LEU A 16 21.29 34.96 -6.01
N LEU A 17 20.40 34.98 -5.00
CA LEU A 17 20.28 35.90 -3.85
C LEU A 17 20.26 37.43 -4.06
N VAL A 18 19.22 38.07 -3.49
CA VAL A 18 19.22 39.16 -2.48
C VAL A 18 17.90 39.95 -2.61
N GLY A 19 17.28 40.33 -1.49
CA GLY A 19 16.50 41.57 -1.47
C GLY A 19 15.22 41.60 -0.63
N VAL A 20 15.39 41.93 0.65
CA VAL A 20 14.39 42.49 1.55
C VAL A 20 13.83 43.82 0.99
N GLN A 21 12.51 44.09 1.15
CA GLN A 21 11.91 45.23 1.91
C GLN A 21 10.54 45.74 1.37
N SER A 22 9.61 45.93 2.33
CA SER A 22 8.62 47.03 2.44
C SER A 22 7.12 46.80 2.16
N GLN A 23 6.40 46.65 3.28
CA GLN A 23 5.17 47.31 3.76
C GLN A 23 4.03 47.79 2.82
N LYS A 24 2.78 47.44 3.20
CA LYS A 24 1.68 48.40 3.50
C LYS A 24 0.46 47.76 4.20
N GLU A 25 0.24 48.20 5.45
CA GLU A 25 -0.98 48.58 6.20
C GLU A 25 -2.36 47.85 6.08
N ASN A 26 -2.80 47.29 7.23
CA ASN A 26 -4.05 47.47 8.04
C ASN A 26 -5.48 47.18 7.44
N PRO A 27 -6.57 46.98 8.25
CA PRO A 27 -6.70 47.20 9.69
C PRO A 27 -7.49 46.17 10.56
N ARG A 28 -7.29 46.35 11.89
CA ARG A 28 -8.24 46.24 13.02
C ARG A 28 -9.15 45.01 13.14
N TRP A 29 -8.87 44.20 14.17
CA TRP A 29 -9.90 43.73 15.11
C TRP A 29 -9.38 43.85 16.55
N LYS A 30 -10.12 44.57 17.41
CA LYS A 30 -9.90 44.65 18.85
C LYS A 30 -10.65 43.49 19.50
N ALA A 31 -9.94 42.59 20.19
CA ALA A 31 -10.54 41.67 21.14
C ALA A 31 -10.14 42.09 22.56
N LYS A 32 -11.14 42.25 23.43
CA LYS A 32 -11.00 42.58 24.85
C LYS A 32 -10.43 41.38 25.60
N SER A 33 -9.32 41.55 26.29
CA SER A 33 -8.85 40.66 27.34
C SER A 33 -9.64 40.95 28.62
N GLY A 34 -10.43 39.97 29.07
CA GLY A 34 -10.97 39.92 30.43
C GLY A 34 -10.03 39.09 31.29
N GLU A 35 -9.51 39.69 32.34
CA GLU A 35 -8.83 39.02 33.45
C GLU A 35 -9.79 38.06 34.13
N ILE A 36 -9.38 36.81 34.29
CA ILE A 36 -9.97 35.86 35.24
C ILE A 36 -8.84 35.46 36.17
N GLU A 37 -8.91 35.94 37.40
CA GLU A 37 -8.15 35.42 38.53
C GLU A 37 -8.64 34.00 38.84
N ASP A 38 -7.74 33.02 38.79
CA ASP A 38 -8.00 31.70 39.36
C ASP A 38 -6.90 31.35 40.37
N THR A 39 -7.29 31.38 41.64
CA THR A 39 -6.46 31.00 42.78
C THR A 39 -6.82 29.57 43.15
N THR A 40 -6.09 28.60 42.59
CA THR A 40 -6.19 27.21 43.06
C THR A 40 -4.87 26.75 43.64
N LYS A 41 -4.89 26.56 44.97
CA LYS A 41 -3.82 26.03 45.81
C LYS A 41 -3.47 24.60 45.41
N PHE A 42 -2.19 24.36 45.15
CA PHE A 42 -1.59 23.03 45.16
C PHE A 42 -1.52 22.50 46.60
N SER A 43 -2.12 21.33 46.84
CA SER A 43 -1.73 20.47 47.96
C SER A 43 -1.11 19.20 47.41
N GLU A 44 0.18 19.03 47.69
CA GLU A 44 0.95 17.81 47.53
C GLU A 44 0.32 16.67 48.37
N VAL A 45 0.04 15.53 47.74
CA VAL A 45 -0.21 14.28 48.45
C VAL A 45 0.63 13.18 47.81
N ASN A 46 1.31 12.49 48.72
CA ASN A 46 2.42 11.58 48.54
C ASN A 46 2.08 10.32 47.72
N ASN A 47 3.06 9.93 46.89
CA ASN A 47 3.18 8.64 46.24
C ASN A 47 3.41 7.52 47.27
N ALA A 48 2.54 6.51 47.29
CA ALA A 48 2.84 5.22 47.88
C ALA A 48 2.20 4.09 47.06
N GLY A 49 3.07 3.32 46.39
CA GLY A 49 2.89 1.91 46.02
C GLY A 49 1.51 1.48 45.50
N LYS A 50 1.26 1.66 44.20
CA LYS A 50 0.28 0.86 43.46
C LYS A 50 0.96 0.24 42.25
N MET A 51 1.30 -1.03 42.40
CA MET A 51 1.64 -1.93 41.31
C MET A 51 0.47 -1.90 40.31
N SER A 52 0.67 -1.21 39.18
CA SER A 52 -0.34 -1.03 38.15
C SER A 52 -0.58 -2.36 37.46
N ILE A 53 -1.63 -3.07 37.88
CA ILE A 53 -2.33 -3.95 36.97
C ILE A 53 -2.85 -3.01 35.88
N GLU A 54 -2.19 -3.00 34.71
CA GLU A 54 -2.79 -2.49 33.48
C GLU A 54 -4.11 -3.25 33.35
N ARG A 55 -5.20 -2.60 33.78
CA ARG A 55 -6.53 -2.99 33.35
C ARG A 55 -6.45 -2.93 31.84
N ARG A 56 -6.46 -4.10 31.20
CA ARG A 56 -6.78 -4.22 29.78
C ARG A 56 -7.98 -3.31 29.59
N LYS A 57 -7.79 -2.17 28.91
CA LYS A 57 -8.90 -1.33 28.49
C LYS A 57 -9.78 -2.27 27.69
N GLY A 58 -10.82 -2.79 28.33
CA GLY A 58 -11.95 -3.34 27.61
C GLY A 58 -12.32 -2.29 26.59
N ILE A 59 -12.70 -2.72 25.40
CA ILE A 59 -13.16 -1.87 24.31
C ILE A 59 -14.43 -1.16 24.84
N GLU A 60 -14.26 -0.11 25.62
CA GLU A 60 -15.33 0.74 26.13
C GLU A 60 -15.80 1.54 24.93
N ARG A 61 -17.12 1.52 24.68
CA ARG A 61 -17.81 2.17 23.56
C ARG A 61 -17.04 3.40 23.07
N PHE A 62 -16.41 3.27 21.90
CA PHE A 62 -15.46 4.25 21.40
C PHE A 62 -16.10 5.63 21.35
N ALA A 63 -15.40 6.63 21.89
CA ALA A 63 -15.80 8.01 21.69
C ALA A 63 -15.83 8.30 20.19
N ALA A 64 -16.74 9.17 19.74
CA ALA A 64 -16.85 9.51 18.31
C ALA A 64 -15.50 9.93 17.68
N ASP A 65 -14.61 10.46 18.53
CA ASP A 65 -13.28 10.98 18.22
C ASP A 65 -12.16 9.92 18.17
N ASP A 66 -12.43 8.65 18.52
CA ASP A 66 -11.47 7.54 18.47
C ASP A 66 -11.21 7.07 17.02
N ILE A 67 -10.62 7.96 16.24
CA ILE A 67 -10.18 7.69 14.87
C ILE A 67 -8.86 6.93 14.82
N ASP A 68 -8.15 6.90 15.94
CA ASP A 68 -6.74 6.50 15.95
C ASP A 68 -6.47 5.02 16.14
N HIS A 69 -7.48 4.21 16.43
CA HIS A 69 -7.24 2.80 16.76
C HIS A 69 -7.39 1.88 15.55
N PHE A 70 -6.81 2.26 14.40
CA PHE A 70 -6.26 1.23 13.51
C PHE A 70 -5.17 0.53 14.29
N CYS A 71 -5.28 -0.79 14.49
CA CYS A 71 -4.12 -1.58 14.88
C CYS A 71 -2.99 -1.33 13.85
N ASP A 72 -1.75 -1.17 14.28
CA ASP A 72 -0.67 -0.71 13.38
C ASP A 72 -0.26 -1.76 12.34
N SER A 73 -0.52 -3.04 12.63
CA SER A 73 -0.26 -4.15 11.71
C SER A 73 -1.33 -5.23 11.82
N ILE A 74 -1.38 -6.11 10.82
CA ILE A 74 -2.21 -7.31 10.82
C ILE A 74 -1.99 -8.15 12.09
N GLU A 75 -0.73 -8.32 12.47
CA GLU A 75 -0.35 -9.10 13.65
C GLU A 75 -0.79 -8.42 14.96
N THR A 76 -0.68 -7.09 15.02
CA THR A 76 -1.20 -6.31 16.15
C THR A 76 -2.71 -6.51 16.30
N CYS A 77 -3.48 -6.43 15.21
CA CYS A 77 -4.92 -6.72 15.24
C CYS A 77 -5.22 -8.13 15.75
N LYS A 78 -4.50 -9.12 15.22
CA LYS A 78 -4.66 -10.51 15.64
C LYS A 78 -4.42 -10.70 17.13
N ASN A 79 -3.45 -9.99 17.70
CA ASN A 79 -3.10 -10.05 19.12
C ASN A 79 -4.01 -9.24 20.04
N ILE A 80 -4.78 -8.28 19.52
CA ILE A 80 -5.86 -7.60 20.27
C ILE A 80 -7.00 -8.59 20.56
N ASN A 81 -7.27 -9.53 19.65
CA ASN A 81 -8.26 -10.57 19.89
C ASN A 81 -7.82 -11.47 21.07
N PRO A 82 -8.70 -11.75 22.05
CA PRO A 82 -8.35 -12.59 23.19
C PRO A 82 -7.78 -13.95 22.77
N PRO A 83 -6.80 -14.53 23.49
CA PRO A 83 -6.11 -15.76 23.08
C PRO A 83 -7.03 -16.95 22.78
N ASN A 84 -8.17 -17.01 23.47
CA ASN A 84 -9.19 -18.06 23.37
C ASN A 84 -10.46 -17.58 22.62
N SER A 85 -10.42 -16.41 21.99
CA SER A 85 -11.56 -15.89 21.23
C SER A 85 -11.67 -16.60 19.88
N PRO A 86 -12.89 -16.98 19.45
CA PRO A 86 -13.13 -17.47 18.08
C PRO A 86 -12.68 -16.46 17.00
N ASN A 87 -12.58 -15.17 17.33
CA ASN A 87 -12.12 -14.13 16.38
C ASN A 87 -10.65 -14.27 16.01
N ARG A 88 -9.81 -14.78 16.92
CA ARG A 88 -8.36 -14.86 16.72
C ARG A 88 -7.97 -15.68 15.49
N ASN A 89 -8.79 -16.68 15.15
CA ASN A 89 -8.59 -17.55 14.00
C ASN A 89 -9.50 -17.21 12.81
N LYS A 90 -10.53 -16.37 12.98
CA LYS A 90 -11.40 -15.94 11.88
C LYS A 90 -10.89 -14.70 11.13
N CYS A 91 -10.01 -13.91 11.74
CA CYS A 91 -9.37 -12.80 11.05
C CYS A 91 -8.22 -13.31 10.17
N ASP A 92 -8.49 -13.62 8.90
CA ASP A 92 -7.50 -14.04 7.88
C ASP A 92 -6.58 -12.90 7.41
N GLY A 93 -6.39 -11.86 8.23
CA GLY A 93 -5.74 -10.60 7.87
C GLY A 93 -4.49 -10.83 7.00
N ARG A 94 -4.47 -10.17 5.84
CA ARG A 94 -3.41 -10.36 4.84
C ARG A 94 -3.18 -9.11 4.00
N VAL A 95 -2.05 -9.10 3.30
CA VAL A 95 -1.73 -8.08 2.29
C VAL A 95 -2.02 -8.65 0.91
N PHE A 96 -2.90 -7.98 0.18
CA PHE A 96 -3.31 -8.28 -1.18
C PHE A 96 -2.46 -7.47 -2.17
N ARG A 97 -1.98 -8.13 -3.23
CA ARG A 97 -1.17 -7.55 -4.31
C ARG A 97 -1.70 -7.87 -5.70
N GLU A 98 -2.76 -8.68 -5.77
CA GLU A 98 -3.46 -9.04 -6.97
C GLU A 98 -4.32 -7.87 -7.47
N ASN A 99 -4.45 -7.69 -8.79
CA ASN A 99 -5.14 -6.54 -9.39
C ASN A 99 -6.60 -6.37 -8.94
N ALA A 100 -7.27 -7.44 -8.55
CA ALA A 100 -8.62 -7.39 -8.01
C ALA A 100 -8.85 -8.56 -7.07
N GLY A 101 -9.86 -8.44 -6.20
CA GLY A 101 -10.24 -9.50 -5.28
C GLY A 101 -11.44 -9.13 -4.42
N GLU A 102 -11.83 -10.08 -3.57
CA GLU A 102 -12.92 -9.94 -2.61
C GLU A 102 -12.37 -10.07 -1.19
N ILE A 103 -12.90 -9.25 -0.28
CA ILE A 103 -12.63 -9.28 1.16
C ILE A 103 -13.97 -9.40 1.87
N SER A 104 -14.12 -10.46 2.65
CA SER A 104 -15.33 -10.69 3.43
C SER A 104 -15.02 -11.12 4.85
N TYR A 105 -15.92 -10.79 5.75
CA TYR A 105 -15.89 -11.22 7.14
C TYR A 105 -17.31 -11.45 7.58
N SER A 106 -17.67 -12.70 7.87
CA SER A 106 -19.05 -13.11 8.13
C SER A 106 -19.22 -13.67 9.53
N ASN A 107 -20.43 -13.48 10.09
CA ASN A 107 -20.81 -13.95 11.42
C ASN A 107 -19.73 -13.59 12.46
N TYR A 108 -19.44 -12.29 12.55
CA TYR A 108 -18.40 -11.81 13.46
C TYR A 108 -18.86 -11.95 14.91
N ASN A 109 -17.91 -12.09 15.84
CA ASN A 109 -18.23 -12.10 17.26
C ASN A 109 -17.85 -10.75 17.88
N ASP A 110 -18.30 -10.52 19.11
CA ASP A 110 -17.90 -9.36 19.92
C ASP A 110 -16.36 -9.30 20.06
N HIS A 111 -15.82 -8.09 20.21
CA HIS A 111 -14.40 -7.82 20.40
C HIS A 111 -13.52 -8.36 19.26
N ALA A 112 -14.03 -8.35 18.03
CA ALA A 112 -13.25 -8.67 16.85
C ALA A 112 -12.39 -7.47 16.46
N ALA A 113 -11.13 -7.70 16.11
CA ALA A 113 -10.26 -6.73 15.48
C ALA A 113 -9.53 -7.41 14.32
N CYS A 114 -9.89 -7.05 13.09
CA CYS A 114 -9.29 -7.58 11.86
C CYS A 114 -8.73 -6.45 11.00
N ARG A 115 -7.63 -6.72 10.29
CA ARG A 115 -7.01 -5.79 9.34
C ARG A 115 -6.63 -6.52 8.06
N TRP A 116 -6.88 -5.86 6.94
CA TRP A 116 -6.42 -6.25 5.61
C TRP A 116 -5.79 -5.03 4.92
N GLU A 117 -4.90 -5.29 3.98
CA GLU A 117 -4.25 -4.23 3.21
C GLU A 117 -4.25 -4.57 1.74
N VAL A 118 -4.53 -3.59 0.88
CA VAL A 118 -4.39 -3.72 -0.58
C VAL A 118 -3.26 -2.79 -1.01
N HIS A 119 -2.22 -3.37 -1.62
CA HIS A 119 -1.03 -2.65 -2.09
C HIS A 119 -1.02 -2.66 -3.61
N ALA A 120 -1.44 -1.54 -4.21
CA ALA A 120 -1.34 -1.31 -5.64
C ALA A 120 0.06 -0.78 -6.02
N PRO A 121 0.50 -0.99 -7.28
CA PRO A 121 1.72 -0.37 -7.79
C PRO A 121 1.70 1.16 -7.65
N GLU A 122 2.88 1.77 -7.62
CA GLU A 122 2.99 3.23 -7.63
C GLU A 122 2.32 3.83 -8.88
N GLY A 123 1.60 4.94 -8.69
CA GLY A 123 0.81 5.59 -9.73
C GLY A 123 -0.58 4.98 -9.99
N ALA A 124 -0.85 3.77 -9.50
CA ALA A 124 -2.18 3.18 -9.53
C ALA A 124 -3.07 3.71 -8.39
N ARG A 125 -4.38 3.51 -8.52
CA ARG A 125 -5.38 3.82 -7.49
C ARG A 125 -6.21 2.59 -7.17
N ILE A 126 -6.96 2.62 -6.06
CA ILE A 126 -7.77 1.48 -5.63
C ILE A 126 -9.24 1.85 -5.67
N LYS A 127 -10.01 1.13 -6.48
CA LYS A 127 -11.47 1.17 -6.52
C LYS A 127 -12.03 0.14 -5.55
N VAL A 128 -13.03 0.53 -4.78
CA VAL A 128 -13.70 -0.33 -3.80
C VAL A 128 -15.20 -0.32 -3.97
N LYS A 129 -15.84 -1.47 -3.72
CA LYS A 129 -17.30 -1.62 -3.74
C LYS A 129 -17.76 -2.51 -2.58
N ILE A 130 -18.61 -1.99 -1.71
CA ILE A 130 -19.18 -2.71 -0.57
C ILE A 130 -20.56 -3.24 -0.96
N HIS A 131 -20.76 -4.54 -0.83
CA HIS A 131 -22.03 -5.17 -1.18
C HIS A 131 -23.14 -4.79 -0.20
N SER A 132 -24.37 -4.73 -0.70
CA SER A 132 -25.59 -4.59 0.09
C SER A 132 -26.41 -5.86 -0.02
N GLY A 133 -27.41 -6.03 0.83
CA GLY A 133 -28.26 -7.22 0.90
C GLY A 133 -27.87 -8.13 2.07
N ALA A 134 -28.33 -9.38 2.03
CA ALA A 134 -28.18 -10.35 3.13
C ALA A 134 -26.73 -10.62 3.57
N GLY A 135 -25.73 -10.29 2.75
CA GLY A 135 -24.30 -10.39 3.08
C GLY A 135 -23.73 -9.18 3.84
N PHE A 136 -24.54 -8.16 4.12
CA PHE A 136 -24.14 -6.96 4.84
C PHE A 136 -25.00 -6.77 6.09
N GLY A 137 -24.35 -6.57 7.24
CA GLY A 137 -24.99 -6.24 8.49
C GLY A 137 -23.95 -6.07 9.58
N ILE A 138 -23.70 -4.83 9.96
CA ILE A 138 -22.79 -4.38 11.01
C ILE A 138 -23.62 -3.47 11.91
N GLU A 139 -23.55 -3.63 13.23
CA GLU A 139 -24.39 -2.89 14.18
C GLU A 139 -24.53 -1.39 13.82
N HIS A 140 -25.77 -0.90 13.75
CA HIS A 140 -26.02 0.49 13.39
C HIS A 140 -25.74 1.43 14.57
N GLN A 141 -24.92 2.45 14.31
CA GLN A 141 -24.77 3.61 15.19
C GLN A 141 -24.66 4.88 14.32
N ASP A 142 -25.15 6.03 14.81
CA ASP A 142 -25.26 7.27 14.02
C ASP A 142 -23.93 7.76 13.39
N PHE A 143 -22.81 7.41 14.03
CA PHE A 143 -21.44 7.69 13.60
C PHE A 143 -20.62 6.42 13.36
N CYS A 144 -21.27 5.25 13.30
CA CYS A 144 -20.65 3.92 13.22
C CYS A 144 -19.51 3.73 14.26
N GLY A 145 -19.72 4.15 15.51
CA GLY A 145 -18.71 4.15 16.57
C GLY A 145 -18.49 2.80 17.23
N ASN A 146 -19.56 2.00 17.37
CA ASN A 146 -19.57 0.68 18.01
C ASN A 146 -18.87 -0.34 17.09
N ASP A 147 -19.64 -1.05 16.26
CA ASP A 147 -19.11 -1.89 15.21
C ASP A 147 -18.86 -1.10 13.93
N LYS A 148 -17.68 -1.30 13.34
CA LYS A 148 -17.24 -0.48 12.20
C LYS A 148 -16.29 -1.20 11.25
N LEU A 149 -16.54 -0.98 9.98
CA LEU A 149 -15.61 -1.21 8.88
C LEU A 149 -14.99 0.12 8.46
N SER A 150 -13.73 0.34 8.80
CA SER A 150 -12.97 1.54 8.44
C SER A 150 -12.13 1.30 7.18
N LEU A 151 -12.21 2.24 6.25
CA LEU A 151 -11.38 2.27 5.05
C LEU A 151 -10.48 3.51 5.12
N GLY A 152 -9.17 3.35 5.02
CA GLY A 152 -8.23 4.45 5.17
C GLY A 152 -6.84 4.15 4.62
N TYR A 153 -5.90 5.04 4.91
CA TYR A 153 -4.49 4.89 4.58
C TYR A 153 -3.62 5.63 5.60
N VAL A 154 -2.32 5.34 5.57
CA VAL A 154 -1.30 6.10 6.30
C VAL A 154 -0.61 7.01 5.30
N SER A 155 -0.66 8.31 5.56
CA SER A 155 -0.02 9.37 4.78
C SER A 155 1.50 9.38 5.00
N ASP A 156 2.24 10.10 4.16
CA ASP A 156 3.71 10.16 4.21
C ASP A 156 4.24 10.77 5.53
N ASP A 157 3.45 11.65 6.15
CA ASP A 157 3.72 12.22 7.48
C ASP A 157 3.39 11.24 8.64
N GLY A 158 2.99 10.01 8.31
CA GLY A 158 2.55 9.00 9.27
C GLY A 158 1.11 9.20 9.78
N SER A 159 0.42 10.26 9.35
CA SER A 159 -0.95 10.51 9.79
C SER A 159 -1.95 9.52 9.17
N LYS A 160 -2.86 9.01 9.98
CA LYS A 160 -3.94 8.12 9.54
C LYS A 160 -5.07 8.97 8.93
N LYS A 161 -5.54 8.62 7.73
CA LYS A 161 -6.67 9.28 7.05
C LYS A 161 -7.76 8.25 6.73
N LEU A 162 -9.03 8.64 6.85
CA LEU A 162 -10.18 7.76 6.66
C LEU A 162 -11.01 8.18 5.44
N PHE A 163 -11.23 7.26 4.51
CA PHE A 163 -12.21 7.45 3.44
C PHE A 163 -13.64 7.20 3.94
N GLY A 164 -13.80 6.24 4.85
CA GLY A 164 -15.12 5.88 5.38
C GLY A 164 -15.04 5.11 6.68
N ARG A 165 -16.13 5.21 7.46
CA ARG A 165 -16.41 4.43 8.66
C ARG A 165 -17.81 3.87 8.48
N ILE A 166 -17.88 2.58 8.17
CA ILE A 166 -19.05 1.94 7.58
C ILE A 166 -19.70 1.00 8.59
N CYS A 167 -21.01 1.12 8.73
CA CYS A 167 -21.88 0.23 9.49
C CYS A 167 -23.23 0.11 8.77
N SER A 168 -24.22 -0.56 9.36
CA SER A 168 -25.57 -0.63 8.78
C SER A 168 -26.33 0.69 8.86
N SER A 169 -27.23 0.90 7.90
CA SER A 169 -28.17 2.01 7.92
C SER A 169 -29.33 1.72 8.87
N ARG A 170 -29.76 2.74 9.63
CA ARG A 170 -30.97 2.68 10.45
C ARG A 170 -32.23 2.24 9.69
N LYS A 171 -32.36 2.66 8.43
CA LYS A 171 -33.56 2.39 7.61
C LYS A 171 -33.57 0.99 7.02
N ASN A 172 -32.39 0.44 6.72
CA ASN A 172 -32.24 -0.89 6.16
C ASN A 172 -30.90 -1.47 6.66
N PRO A 173 -30.93 -2.50 7.54
CA PRO A 173 -29.72 -3.07 8.11
C PRO A 173 -28.81 -3.72 7.06
N GLU A 174 -29.34 -4.08 5.89
CA GLU A 174 -28.58 -4.65 4.78
C GLU A 174 -27.89 -3.61 3.88
N THR A 175 -27.95 -2.33 4.28
CA THR A 175 -27.37 -1.22 3.51
C THR A 175 -26.18 -0.60 4.24
N PRO A 176 -24.99 -0.55 3.60
CA PRO A 176 -23.85 0.21 4.08
C PRO A 176 -24.16 1.70 4.29
N PHE A 177 -23.79 2.21 5.45
CA PHE A 177 -23.91 3.60 5.86
C PHE A 177 -22.56 4.14 6.30
N ASN A 178 -22.13 5.27 5.74
CA ASN A 178 -20.91 5.95 6.15
C ASN A 178 -21.19 6.94 7.29
N GLY A 179 -20.82 6.56 8.52
CA GLY A 179 -20.92 7.37 9.73
C GLY A 179 -19.77 8.38 9.90
N LEU A 180 -18.73 8.34 9.06
CA LEU A 180 -17.56 9.21 9.19
C LEU A 180 -17.93 10.70 9.08
N ASN A 181 -17.37 11.54 9.95
CA ASN A 181 -17.47 12.99 9.85
C ASN A 181 -16.51 13.52 8.76
N ALA A 182 -16.95 14.53 8.01
CA ALA A 182 -16.17 15.16 6.95
C ALA A 182 -14.80 15.66 7.43
N ILE A 183 -14.67 16.11 8.68
CA ILE A 183 -13.42 16.63 9.22
C ILE A 183 -12.25 15.63 9.18
N TYR A 184 -12.57 14.34 9.16
CA TYR A 184 -11.59 13.26 9.16
C TYR A 184 -11.40 12.61 7.79
N SER A 185 -12.21 13.02 6.82
CA SER A 185 -12.09 12.59 5.44
C SER A 185 -10.98 13.39 4.73
N PRO A 186 -10.27 12.79 3.75
CA PRO A 186 -9.37 13.54 2.88
C PRO A 186 -10.06 14.79 2.33
N ASN A 187 -9.34 15.92 2.34
CA ASN A 187 -9.82 17.22 1.86
C ASN A 187 -11.10 17.72 2.56
N TYR A 188 -11.40 17.26 3.77
CA TYR A 188 -12.61 17.63 4.52
C TYR A 188 -13.92 17.28 3.80
N GLN A 189 -13.90 16.27 2.91
CA GLN A 189 -15.04 15.89 2.09
C GLN A 189 -15.53 14.49 2.43
N LYS A 190 -16.71 14.41 3.06
CA LYS A 190 -17.36 13.13 3.36
C LYS A 190 -17.83 12.44 2.08
N ILE A 191 -17.38 11.20 1.88
CA ILE A 191 -17.89 10.33 0.83
C ILE A 191 -19.32 9.88 1.17
N ARG A 192 -20.26 10.08 0.24
CA ARG A 192 -21.66 9.64 0.40
C ARG A 192 -21.74 8.10 0.46
N SER A 193 -22.59 7.56 1.33
CA SER A 193 -22.76 6.10 1.50
C SER A 193 -23.08 5.37 0.20
N SER A 194 -23.82 6.00 -0.73
CA SER A 194 -24.17 5.37 -2.02
C SER A 194 -22.94 5.08 -2.88
N LYS A 195 -21.88 5.90 -2.77
CA LYS A 195 -20.66 5.74 -3.57
C LYS A 195 -19.89 4.47 -3.23
N PHE A 196 -19.91 4.04 -1.96
CA PHE A 196 -19.33 2.75 -1.59
C PHE A 196 -20.08 1.57 -2.21
N ARG A 197 -21.39 1.69 -2.49
CA ARG A 197 -22.18 0.63 -3.13
C ARG A 197 -22.06 0.64 -4.65
N GLU A 198 -21.97 1.83 -5.23
CA GLU A 198 -21.78 2.05 -6.67
C GLU A 198 -20.37 1.64 -7.13
N GLY A 199 -19.40 1.68 -6.21
CA GLY A 199 -17.97 1.56 -6.53
C GLY A 199 -17.34 2.95 -6.57
N ILE A 200 -16.30 3.17 -5.77
CA ILE A 200 -15.58 4.45 -5.71
C ILE A 200 -14.08 4.22 -5.85
N VAL A 201 -13.44 5.04 -6.68
CA VAL A 201 -11.98 5.13 -6.79
C VAL A 201 -11.47 6.01 -5.67
N LEU A 202 -10.61 5.45 -4.82
CA LEU A 202 -9.96 6.15 -3.73
C LEU A 202 -8.60 6.66 -4.20
N ASP A 203 -8.23 7.86 -3.74
CA ASP A 203 -6.96 8.49 -4.08
C ASP A 203 -5.83 7.93 -3.20
N THR A 204 -5.55 6.64 -3.37
CA THR A 204 -4.47 5.93 -2.70
C THR A 204 -4.08 4.68 -3.49
N ASN A 205 -2.80 4.32 -3.43
CA ASN A 205 -2.28 3.02 -3.86
C ASN A 205 -2.08 2.05 -2.67
N ARG A 206 -2.38 2.47 -1.44
CA ARG A 206 -2.27 1.66 -0.23
C ARG A 206 -3.52 1.81 0.61
N LEU A 207 -4.45 0.87 0.45
CA LEU A 207 -5.70 0.86 1.19
C LEU A 207 -5.58 -0.05 2.42
N ILE A 208 -5.91 0.49 3.59
CA ILE A 208 -6.08 -0.25 4.84
C ILE A 208 -7.58 -0.45 5.06
N ILE A 209 -7.99 -1.71 5.20
CA ILE A 209 -9.33 -2.11 5.61
C ILE A 209 -9.24 -2.64 7.04
N HIS A 210 -10.02 -2.09 7.95
CA HIS A 210 -10.04 -2.50 9.35
C HIS A 210 -11.47 -2.75 9.80
N PHE A 211 -11.71 -3.90 10.41
CA PHE A 211 -12.99 -4.21 11.05
C PHE A 211 -12.81 -4.30 12.55
N GLN A 212 -13.69 -3.65 13.29
CA GLN A 212 -13.72 -3.73 14.74
C GLN A 212 -15.17 -3.89 15.22
N SER A 213 -15.39 -4.79 16.18
CA SER A 213 -16.64 -4.88 16.93
C SER A 213 -16.46 -4.57 18.41
N ASP A 214 -17.51 -4.05 19.03
CA ASP A 214 -17.53 -3.75 20.46
C ASP A 214 -17.94 -4.98 21.30
N GLN A 215 -18.50 -4.79 22.50
CA GLN A 215 -18.81 -5.87 23.43
C GLN A 215 -20.20 -6.48 23.25
N THR A 216 -21.04 -5.89 22.39
CA THR A 216 -22.46 -6.22 22.25
C THR A 216 -22.89 -6.22 20.78
N ASP A 217 -24.00 -6.90 20.49
CA ASP A 217 -24.69 -6.85 19.20
C ASP A 217 -23.85 -7.24 17.96
N THR A 218 -23.83 -8.53 17.67
CA THR A 218 -23.20 -9.06 16.45
C THR A 218 -24.09 -8.95 15.22
N GLY A 219 -23.48 -9.08 14.05
CA GLY A 219 -24.17 -9.02 12.76
C GLY A 219 -23.67 -10.06 11.76
N VAL A 220 -24.28 -10.08 10.58
CA VAL A 220 -23.91 -11.00 9.49
C VAL A 220 -22.53 -10.68 8.91
N GLY A 221 -22.05 -9.43 9.09
CA GLY A 221 -20.74 -8.97 8.66
C GLY A 221 -20.76 -8.19 7.35
N PHE A 222 -19.76 -8.38 6.50
CA PHE A 222 -19.67 -7.68 5.22
C PHE A 222 -18.94 -8.50 4.16
N SER A 223 -19.17 -8.11 2.90
CA SER A 223 -18.28 -8.43 1.76
C SER A 223 -18.05 -7.17 0.93
N MET A 224 -16.84 -7.03 0.39
CA MET A 224 -16.46 -5.98 -0.54
C MET A 224 -15.50 -6.48 -1.62
N GLU A 225 -15.60 -5.88 -2.80
CA GLU A 225 -14.67 -6.03 -3.90
C GLU A 225 -13.67 -4.87 -3.91
N TYR A 226 -12.44 -5.15 -4.34
CA TYR A 226 -11.46 -4.14 -4.69
C TYR A 226 -10.89 -4.40 -6.10
N GLU A 227 -10.47 -3.33 -6.76
CA GLU A 227 -9.87 -3.35 -8.10
C GLU A 227 -8.80 -2.25 -8.16
N MET A 228 -7.59 -2.59 -8.60
CA MET A 228 -6.53 -1.64 -8.90
C MET A 228 -6.81 -1.01 -10.26
N VAL A 229 -6.90 0.31 -10.30
CA VAL A 229 -7.16 1.09 -11.52
C VAL A 229 -5.98 2.00 -11.81
N ASP A 230 -5.89 2.50 -13.05
CA ASP A 230 -4.76 3.32 -13.53
C ASP A 230 -3.41 2.64 -13.33
N LEU A 231 -3.37 1.31 -13.50
CA LEU A 231 -2.13 0.55 -13.43
C LEU A 231 -1.11 1.19 -14.39
N PRO A 232 0.13 1.42 -13.93
CA PRO A 232 1.17 1.96 -14.79
C PRO A 232 1.25 1.05 -16.00
N LYS A 233 1.07 1.62 -17.21
CA LYS A 233 1.30 0.88 -18.44
C LYS A 233 2.70 0.31 -18.32
N GLU A 234 2.81 -1.01 -18.40
CA GLU A 234 4.10 -1.67 -18.39
C GLU A 234 4.98 -0.89 -19.35
N LYS A 235 6.09 -0.33 -18.85
CA LYS A 235 7.06 0.28 -19.75
C LYS A 235 7.37 -0.83 -20.73
N PRO A 236 7.11 -0.64 -22.04
CA PRO A 236 7.45 -1.66 -23.02
C PRO A 236 8.89 -2.00 -22.72
N ILE A 237 9.17 -3.28 -22.51
CA ILE A 237 10.54 -3.76 -22.32
C ILE A 237 11.28 -3.17 -23.50
N ILE A 238 12.09 -2.13 -23.24
CA ILE A 238 12.91 -1.49 -24.26
C ILE A 238 13.70 -2.67 -24.79
N GLN A 239 13.63 -2.88 -26.12
CA GLN A 239 14.30 -3.97 -26.81
C GLN A 239 15.59 -4.29 -26.07
N VAL A 240 15.73 -5.55 -25.63
CA VAL A 240 17.00 -6.01 -25.08
C VAL A 240 18.03 -5.61 -26.12
N GLY A 241 18.84 -4.61 -25.80
CA GLY A 241 19.85 -4.14 -26.74
C GLY A 241 20.77 -5.32 -27.01
N ASP A 242 21.63 -5.23 -28.02
CA ASP A 242 22.71 -6.22 -28.23
C ASP A 242 23.61 -6.39 -26.98
N ASP A 243 23.40 -5.60 -25.93
CA ASP A 243 24.08 -5.61 -24.65
C ASP A 243 23.13 -5.98 -23.48
N LEU A 244 22.82 -7.27 -23.38
CA LEU A 244 22.12 -7.88 -22.23
C LEU A 244 22.82 -7.55 -20.89
N GLU A 245 24.14 -7.31 -20.91
CA GLU A 245 24.92 -6.92 -19.72
C GLU A 245 24.52 -5.50 -19.25
N ALA A 246 24.37 -4.55 -20.17
CA ALA A 246 23.89 -3.19 -19.86
C ALA A 246 22.46 -3.17 -19.30
N ASP A 247 21.55 -3.95 -19.87
CA ASP A 247 20.16 -4.00 -19.41
C ASP A 247 20.03 -4.60 -18.01
N LEU A 248 20.82 -5.64 -17.73
CA LEU A 248 20.84 -6.24 -16.40
C LEU A 248 21.50 -5.32 -15.37
N HIS A 249 22.52 -4.54 -15.77
CA HIS A 249 23.07 -3.48 -14.94
C HIS A 249 22.00 -2.44 -14.56
N GLY A 250 21.12 -2.08 -15.49
CA GLY A 250 19.98 -1.20 -15.23
C GLY A 250 18.98 -1.78 -14.20
N VAL A 251 18.71 -3.10 -14.27
CA VAL A 251 17.86 -3.78 -13.27
C VAL A 251 18.51 -3.78 -11.88
N ILE A 252 19.82 -4.01 -11.80
CA ILE A 252 20.55 -3.95 -10.52
C ILE A 252 20.52 -2.54 -9.94
N GLU A 253 20.68 -1.50 -10.76
CA GLU A 253 20.60 -0.09 -10.33
C GLU A 253 19.21 0.29 -9.83
N ALA A 254 18.16 -0.20 -10.48
CA ALA A 254 16.79 0.01 -10.02
C ALA A 254 16.51 -0.67 -8.66
N LEU A 255 17.21 -1.77 -8.36
CA LEU A 255 17.09 -2.52 -7.11
C LEU A 255 18.08 -2.05 -6.02
N ALA A 256 19.12 -1.30 -6.38
CA ALA A 256 20.14 -0.80 -5.45
C ALA A 256 19.58 -0.06 -4.22
N PRO A 257 18.53 0.78 -4.32
CA PRO A 257 17.98 1.45 -3.13
C PRO A 257 17.38 0.50 -2.08
N GLN A 258 17.08 -0.74 -2.45
CA GLN A 258 16.47 -1.75 -1.58
C GLN A 258 17.50 -2.72 -0.99
N ILE A 259 18.77 -2.59 -1.38
CA ILE A 259 19.85 -3.50 -1.04
C ILE A 259 20.89 -2.71 -0.25
N ALA A 260 21.21 -3.14 0.99
CA ALA A 260 22.27 -2.49 1.77
C ALA A 260 23.58 -2.42 0.96
N ASP A 261 24.32 -1.30 1.02
CA ASP A 261 25.45 -0.96 0.14
C ASP A 261 26.46 -2.11 -0.10
N ASN A 262 26.73 -2.94 0.92
CA ASN A 262 27.65 -4.08 0.81
C ASN A 262 27.12 -5.28 0.00
N HIS A 263 25.81 -5.35 -0.27
CA HIS A 263 25.18 -6.40 -1.07
C HIS A 263 25.11 -6.03 -2.56
N GLU A 264 25.03 -4.74 -2.91
CA GLU A 264 24.98 -4.33 -4.32
C GLU A 264 26.27 -4.71 -5.05
N GLN A 265 27.44 -4.36 -4.48
CA GLN A 265 28.74 -4.65 -5.08
C GLN A 265 28.97 -6.17 -5.22
N LYS A 266 28.60 -6.96 -4.19
CA LYS A 266 28.69 -8.42 -4.24
C LYS A 266 27.75 -9.03 -5.28
N LEU A 267 26.55 -8.47 -5.45
CA LEU A 267 25.59 -8.93 -6.45
C LEU A 267 26.11 -8.62 -7.86
N ARG A 268 26.62 -7.40 -8.10
CA ARG A 268 27.27 -7.00 -9.35
C ARG A 268 28.41 -7.95 -9.70
N GLU A 269 29.36 -8.17 -8.78
CA GLU A 269 30.50 -9.09 -9.01
C GLU A 269 30.05 -10.52 -9.34
N ARG A 270 29.02 -11.02 -8.65
CA ARG A 270 28.47 -12.36 -8.91
C ARG A 270 27.81 -12.45 -10.28
N LEU A 271 27.04 -11.44 -10.67
CA LEU A 271 26.38 -11.40 -11.98
C LEU A 271 27.40 -11.27 -13.09
N THR A 272 28.36 -10.33 -13.02
CA THR A 272 29.44 -10.24 -14.01
C THR A 272 30.22 -11.54 -14.15
N LYS A 273 30.52 -12.23 -13.03
CA LYS A 273 31.19 -13.54 -13.07
C LYS A 273 30.30 -14.64 -13.68
N LEU A 274 29.00 -14.57 -13.47
CA LEU A 274 28.02 -15.48 -14.09
C LEU A 274 27.96 -15.26 -15.61
N PHE A 275 27.86 -14.01 -16.09
CA PHE A 275 27.83 -13.70 -17.52
C PHE A 275 29.14 -14.03 -18.22
N LYS A 276 30.29 -13.65 -17.67
CA LYS A 276 31.59 -14.07 -18.24
C LYS A 276 31.72 -15.59 -18.37
N ARG A 277 31.17 -16.34 -17.41
CA ARG A 277 31.13 -17.82 -17.50
C ARG A 277 30.13 -18.31 -18.54
N PHE A 278 28.99 -17.65 -18.65
CA PHE A 278 27.98 -17.94 -19.66
C PHE A 278 28.55 -17.70 -21.06
N ASP A 279 29.09 -16.51 -21.33
CA ASP A 279 29.69 -16.13 -22.62
C ASP A 279 30.84 -17.05 -23.00
N SER A 280 31.78 -17.31 -22.08
CA SER A 280 32.89 -18.23 -22.33
C SER A 280 32.42 -19.67 -22.64
N ARG A 281 31.28 -20.10 -22.07
CA ARG A 281 30.67 -21.41 -22.39
C ARG A 281 29.92 -21.38 -23.72
N MET A 282 29.24 -20.29 -24.03
CA MET A 282 28.55 -20.07 -25.28
C MET A 282 29.51 -19.97 -26.48
N GLU A 283 30.64 -19.28 -26.33
CA GLU A 283 31.72 -19.24 -27.33
C GLU A 283 32.31 -20.63 -27.60
N LYS A 284 32.42 -21.48 -26.58
CA LYS A 284 32.85 -22.88 -26.75
C LYS A 284 31.79 -23.73 -27.46
N CYS A 285 30.52 -23.31 -27.39
CA CYS A 285 29.40 -23.97 -28.04
C CYS A 285 29.21 -23.57 -29.51
N ASN A 286 30.15 -22.80 -30.09
CA ASN A 286 30.14 -22.24 -31.44
C ASN A 286 30.31 -23.28 -32.58
N LYS A 287 29.53 -24.36 -32.54
CA LYS A 287 29.35 -25.33 -33.64
C LYS A 287 27.90 -25.49 -34.11
N THR A 288 26.92 -24.81 -33.52
CA THR A 288 25.52 -24.95 -33.94
C THR A 288 24.92 -23.63 -34.40
N GLN A 289 25.01 -23.42 -35.71
CA GLN A 289 24.33 -22.42 -36.55
C GLN A 289 22.82 -22.25 -36.25
N LYS A 290 22.20 -23.18 -35.50
CA LYS A 290 20.78 -23.19 -35.11
C LYS A 290 20.40 -22.22 -34.00
N MET A 291 21.33 -21.70 -33.19
CA MET A 291 20.96 -20.78 -32.08
C MET A 291 20.51 -19.40 -32.55
N HIS A 292 21.06 -18.91 -33.66
CA HIS A 292 20.71 -17.59 -34.20
C HIS A 292 19.28 -17.53 -34.76
N GLU A 293 18.77 -18.65 -35.28
CA GLU A 293 17.39 -18.74 -35.80
C GLU A 293 16.32 -18.68 -34.70
N VAL A 294 16.61 -19.18 -33.50
CA VAL A 294 15.64 -19.18 -32.37
C VAL A 294 15.44 -17.76 -31.82
N ILE A 295 16.51 -16.96 -31.78
CA ILE A 295 16.46 -15.56 -31.29
C ILE A 295 15.61 -14.68 -32.23
N LEU A 296 15.67 -14.94 -33.54
CA LEU A 296 14.93 -14.17 -34.55
C LEU A 296 13.42 -14.46 -34.58
N GLN A 297 12.94 -15.53 -33.94
CA GLN A 297 11.53 -15.91 -33.94
C GLN A 297 10.73 -15.33 -32.76
N VAL A 298 11.35 -14.53 -31.89
CA VAL A 298 10.67 -13.95 -30.73
C VAL A 298 9.74 -12.81 -31.16
N SER A 299 8.45 -13.15 -31.31
CA SER A 299 7.38 -12.18 -31.53
C SER A 299 6.98 -11.53 -30.21
N HIS A 300 6.92 -10.19 -30.19
CA HIS A 300 6.71 -9.38 -29.00
C HIS A 300 5.27 -9.41 -28.44
N ASN A 301 4.34 -10.09 -29.11
CA ASN A 301 2.90 -10.01 -28.80
C ASN A 301 2.39 -11.15 -27.89
N ASP A 302 3.24 -12.11 -27.52
CA ASP A 302 2.83 -13.27 -26.71
C ASP A 302 3.93 -13.60 -25.69
N ILE A 303 3.74 -13.10 -24.48
CA ILE A 303 4.70 -13.23 -23.36
C ILE A 303 4.86 -14.70 -22.96
N ASP A 304 3.78 -15.48 -22.95
CA ASP A 304 3.82 -16.89 -22.58
C ASP A 304 4.58 -17.71 -23.63
N LYS A 305 4.34 -17.44 -24.91
CA LYS A 305 5.08 -18.08 -26.00
C LYS A 305 6.56 -17.67 -26.03
N THR A 306 6.85 -16.41 -25.73
CA THR A 306 8.22 -15.90 -25.59
C THR A 306 8.95 -16.58 -24.43
N LYS A 307 8.27 -16.74 -23.29
CA LYS A 307 8.78 -17.47 -22.12
C LYS A 307 9.06 -18.93 -22.46
N GLU A 308 8.16 -19.62 -23.15
CA GLU A 308 8.40 -21.01 -23.58
C GLU A 308 9.58 -21.13 -24.54
N LEU A 309 9.70 -20.23 -25.51
CA LEU A 309 10.83 -20.17 -26.45
C LEU A 309 12.16 -19.94 -25.71
N TRP A 310 12.20 -19.00 -24.76
CA TRP A 310 13.39 -18.75 -23.93
C TRP A 310 13.73 -19.94 -23.02
N MET A 311 12.74 -20.54 -22.37
CA MET A 311 12.96 -21.72 -21.52
C MET A 311 13.39 -22.94 -22.33
N SER A 312 12.92 -23.08 -23.58
CA SER A 312 13.35 -24.09 -24.53
C SER A 312 14.77 -23.82 -25.02
N PHE A 313 15.09 -22.57 -25.35
CA PHE A 313 16.43 -22.12 -25.70
C PHE A 313 17.43 -22.45 -24.59
N PHE A 314 17.15 -22.04 -23.34
CA PHE A 314 18.02 -22.33 -22.21
C PHE A 314 18.14 -23.84 -22.01
N ARG A 315 17.05 -24.61 -22.02
CA ARG A 315 17.12 -26.08 -21.93
C ARG A 315 18.02 -26.67 -23.01
N ASN A 316 17.89 -26.25 -24.25
CA ASN A 316 18.71 -26.74 -25.35
C ASN A 316 20.18 -26.31 -25.21
N ALA A 317 20.45 -25.07 -24.81
CA ALA A 317 21.79 -24.58 -24.56
C ALA A 317 22.46 -25.35 -23.40
N PHE A 318 21.76 -25.56 -22.28
CA PHE A 318 22.26 -26.34 -21.15
C PHE A 318 22.51 -27.81 -21.52
N ASN A 319 21.60 -28.42 -22.30
CA ASN A 319 21.71 -29.83 -22.72
C ASN A 319 22.78 -30.06 -23.80
N GLN A 320 22.92 -29.15 -24.78
CA GLN A 320 23.85 -29.34 -25.89
C GLN A 320 25.27 -28.86 -25.57
N CYS A 321 25.41 -27.83 -24.74
CA CYS A 321 26.71 -27.27 -24.39
C CYS A 321 27.30 -27.89 -23.11
N ASP A 322 26.68 -28.96 -22.59
CA ASP A 322 27.08 -29.72 -21.39
C ASP A 322 27.44 -28.79 -20.22
N ILE A 323 26.58 -27.78 -20.01
CA ILE A 323 26.79 -26.74 -19.01
C ILE A 323 26.26 -27.34 -17.70
N PRO A 324 27.12 -27.75 -16.75
CA PRO A 324 26.64 -28.32 -15.50
C PRO A 324 25.76 -27.29 -14.79
N ILE A 325 24.48 -27.63 -14.62
CA ILE A 325 23.58 -26.98 -13.69
C ILE A 325 24.11 -27.39 -12.32
N ILE A 326 24.87 -26.51 -11.69
CA ILE A 326 25.33 -26.73 -10.32
C ILE A 326 24.07 -26.84 -9.48
N LYS A 327 23.85 -28.03 -8.88
CA LYS A 327 22.76 -28.29 -7.94
C LYS A 327 22.89 -27.43 -6.69
#